data_AF-A0A962LN16-F1
#
_entry.id   AF-A0A962LN16-F1
#
_cell.length_a   1.000
_cell.length_b   1.000
_cell.length_c   1.000
_cell.angle_alpha   90.00
_cell.angle_beta   90.00
_cell.angle_gamma   90.00
#
_symmetry.space_group_name_H-M   'P 1'
#
loop_
_entity.id
_entity.type
_entity.pdbx_description
1 polymer ?
#
loop_
_entity_poly.entity_id
_entity_poly.type
_entity_poly.pdbx_seq_one_letter_code
_entity_poly.pdbx_strand_id
1 'polypeptide(L)'
;MALNAERKAEIVKEYQVGEGDTGSPEVQVALLTANIEQLQGHFQSHKHDHHSRRGLIRMVNQRRKLLDYLKRKDVTRYTNLIKRLGLRR
;
A
#
# COMPACT_ATOMS: atom_id res chain seq x y z
N MET A 1 2.45 1.12 14.03
CA MET A 1 2.01 -0.21 14.47
C MET A 1 1.85 -1.11 13.25
N ALA A 2 1.99 -2.42 13.43
CA ALA A 2 1.79 -3.39 12.35
C ALA A 2 0.29 -3.62 12.12
N LEU A 3 -0.12 -3.88 10.87
CA LEU A 3 -1.46 -4.38 10.54
C LEU A 3 -1.71 -5.69 11.30
N ASN A 4 -2.90 -5.84 11.89
CA ASN A 4 -3.31 -7.12 12.47
C ASN A 4 -3.48 -8.18 11.37
N ALA A 5 -3.43 -9.46 11.77
CA ALA A 5 -3.49 -10.57 10.81
C ALA A 5 -4.82 -10.61 10.04
N GLU A 6 -5.92 -10.29 10.71
CA GLU A 6 -7.27 -10.26 10.13
C GLU A 6 -7.39 -9.22 9.02
N ARG A 7 -7.03 -7.95 9.29
CA ARG A 7 -7.07 -6.88 8.30
C ARG A 7 -6.15 -7.16 7.12
N LYS A 8 -4.98 -7.74 7.40
CA LYS A 8 -4.05 -8.16 6.34
C LYS A 8 -4.70 -9.22 5.44
N ALA A 9 -5.34 -10.23 6.01
CA ALA A 9 -6.02 -11.28 5.25
C ALA A 9 -7.20 -10.74 4.43
N GLU A 10 -7.98 -9.81 4.98
CA GLU A 10 -9.06 -9.11 4.27
C GLU A 10 -8.53 -8.38 3.03
N ILE A 11 -7.50 -7.54 3.21
CA ILE A 11 -6.90 -6.78 2.10
C ILE A 11 -6.33 -7.72 1.03
N VAL A 12 -5.67 -8.80 1.43
CA VAL A 12 -5.16 -9.80 0.47
C VAL A 12 -6.33 -10.40 -0.33
N LYS A 13 -7.37 -10.88 0.35
CA LYS A 13 -8.54 -11.47 -0.33
C LYS A 13 -9.24 -10.50 -1.28
N GLU A 14 -9.27 -9.22 -0.92
CA GLU A 14 -9.95 -8.18 -1.70
C GLU A 14 -9.18 -7.78 -2.98
N TYR A 15 -7.84 -7.80 -2.93
CA TYR A 15 -6.97 -7.30 -4.01
C TYR A 15 -6.16 -8.39 -4.74
N GLN A 16 -6.29 -9.65 -4.34
CA GLN A 16 -5.69 -10.79 -5.04
C GLN A 16 -6.17 -10.87 -6.49
N VAL A 17 -5.25 -11.19 -7.41
CA VAL A 17 -5.58 -11.37 -8.83
C VAL A 17 -6.07 -12.79 -9.12
N GLY A 18 -5.66 -13.75 -8.29
CA GLY A 18 -6.10 -15.14 -8.33
C GLY A 18 -6.07 -15.74 -6.93
N GLU A 19 -6.66 -16.92 -6.77
CA GLU A 19 -6.69 -17.60 -5.48
C GLU A 19 -5.25 -17.92 -5.00
N GLY A 20 -4.94 -17.52 -3.76
CA GLY A 20 -3.62 -17.72 -3.17
C GLY A 20 -2.57 -16.67 -3.56
N ASP A 21 -2.95 -15.64 -4.32
CA ASP A 21 -2.05 -14.53 -4.64
C ASP A 21 -1.83 -13.62 -3.44
N THR A 22 -0.65 -13.72 -2.84
CA THR A 22 -0.21 -12.86 -1.73
C THR A 22 0.85 -11.84 -2.15
N GLY A 23 1.27 -11.86 -3.42
CA GLY A 23 2.53 -11.25 -3.86
C GLY A 23 2.41 -10.31 -5.04
N SER A 24 1.25 -10.24 -5.70
CA SER A 24 1.04 -9.34 -6.82
C SER A 24 1.25 -7.86 -6.46
N PRO A 25 1.59 -7.03 -7.46
CA PRO A 25 1.67 -5.59 -7.26
C PRO A 25 0.39 -4.99 -6.64
N GLU A 26 -0.79 -5.51 -7.00
CA GLU A 26 -2.08 -5.10 -6.46
C GLU A 26 -2.16 -5.31 -4.95
N VAL A 27 -1.90 -6.54 -4.50
CA VAL A 27 -1.92 -6.91 -3.09
C VAL A 27 -0.88 -6.12 -2.31
N GLN A 28 0.36 -6.04 -2.81
CA GLN A 28 1.43 -5.32 -2.12
C GLN A 28 1.13 -3.82 -2.00
N VAL A 29 0.61 -3.18 -3.05
CA VAL A 29 0.25 -1.75 -3.03
C VAL A 29 -0.92 -1.50 -2.09
N ALA A 30 -1.92 -2.38 -2.05
CA ALA A 30 -3.05 -2.26 -1.12
C ALA A 30 -2.58 -2.37 0.35
N LEU A 31 -1.74 -3.35 0.66
CA LEU A 31 -1.15 -3.52 1.99
C LEU A 31 -0.28 -2.33 2.41
N LEU A 32 0.55 -1.80 1.51
CA LEU A 32 1.35 -0.60 1.77
C LEU A 32 0.44 0.62 2.00
N THR A 33 -0.64 0.75 1.24
CA THR A 33 -1.58 1.86 1.38
C THR A 33 -2.25 1.85 2.75
N ALA A 34 -2.79 0.70 3.19
CA ALA A 34 -3.39 0.58 4.51
C ALA A 34 -2.39 0.89 5.65
N ASN A 35 -1.14 0.42 5.54
CA ASN A 35 -0.09 0.74 6.52
C ASN A 35 0.24 2.26 6.54
N ILE A 36 0.34 2.88 5.37
CA ILE A 36 0.64 4.31 5.24
C ILE A 36 -0.47 5.15 5.88
N GLU A 37 -1.73 4.84 5.62
CA GLU A 37 -2.89 5.53 6.18
C GLU A 37 -2.93 5.43 7.71
N GLN A 38 -2.72 4.22 8.26
CA GLN A 38 -2.66 4.01 9.70
C GLN A 38 -1.53 4.82 10.35
N LEU A 39 -0.35 4.86 9.71
CA LEU A 39 0.81 5.60 10.23
C LEU A 39 0.65 7.11 10.09
N GLN A 40 -0.06 7.59 9.07
CA GLN A 40 -0.32 9.02 8.91
C GLN A 40 -1.08 9.59 10.11
N GLY A 41 -2.07 8.87 10.64
CA GLY A 41 -2.77 9.24 11.88
C GLY A 41 -1.84 9.29 13.10
N HIS A 42 -0.95 8.31 13.25
CA HIS A 42 0.05 8.27 14.34
C HIS A 42 0.94 9.53 14.36
N PHE A 43 1.44 9.96 13.20
CA PHE A 43 2.34 11.12 13.14
C PHE A 43 1.66 12.47 13.36
N GLN A 44 0.33 12.57 13.23
CA GLN A 44 -0.39 13.79 13.60
C GLN A 44 -0.30 14.02 15.11
N SER A 45 -0.42 12.95 15.90
CA SER A 45 -0.28 12.96 17.36
C SER A 45 1.18 12.98 17.82
N HIS A 46 2.08 12.30 17.09
CA HIS A 46 3.50 12.14 17.46
C HIS A 46 4.44 12.90 16.51
N LYS A 47 4.42 14.24 16.59
CA LYS A 47 5.15 15.11 15.65
C LYS A 47 6.67 14.94 15.68
N HIS A 48 7.24 14.54 16.82
CA HIS A 48 8.68 14.37 17.04
C HIS A 48 9.20 12.96 16.73
N ASP A 49 8.34 12.03 16.31
CA ASP A 49 8.78 10.68 15.91
C ASP A 49 9.37 10.70 14.48
N HIS A 50 10.62 11.17 14.39
CA HIS A 50 11.35 11.26 13.13
C HIS A 50 11.85 9.90 12.61
N HIS A 51 12.16 8.97 13.54
CA HIS A 51 12.68 7.65 13.20
C HIS A 51 11.63 6.82 12.45
N SER A 52 10.40 6.77 12.98
CA SER A 52 9.32 6.05 12.32
C SER A 52 8.87 6.76 11.04
N ARG A 53 8.96 8.09 10.95
CA ARG A 53 8.67 8.86 9.73
C ARG A 53 9.60 8.49 8.57
N ARG A 54 10.86 8.15 8.85
CA ARG A 54 11.77 7.59 7.84
C ARG A 54 11.26 6.26 7.29
N GLY A 55 10.68 5.41 8.15
CA GLY A 55 10.00 4.18 7.75
C GLY A 55 8.81 4.45 6.82
N LEU A 56 7.98 5.43 7.16
CA LEU A 56 6.85 5.88 6.33
C LEU A 56 7.30 6.29 4.92
N ILE A 57 8.35 7.12 4.82
CA ILE A 57 8.89 7.57 3.52
C ILE A 57 9.38 6.37 2.70
N ARG A 58 10.02 5.38 3.31
CA ARG A 58 10.43 4.15 2.63
C ARG A 58 9.23 3.38 2.07
N MET A 59 8.15 3.24 2.83
CA MET A 59 6.92 2.58 2.36
C MET A 59 6.25 3.33 1.21
N VAL A 60 6.17 4.66 1.29
CA VAL A 60 5.64 5.50 0.20
C VAL A 60 6.46 5.31 -1.08
N ASN A 61 7.79 5.31 -0.97
CA ASN A 61 8.69 5.08 -2.10
C ASN A 61 8.57 3.66 -2.67
N GLN A 62 8.43 2.65 -1.82
CA GLN A 62 8.20 1.27 -2.25
C GLN A 62 6.89 1.15 -3.04
N ARG A 63 5.79 1.74 -2.53
CA ARG A 63 4.50 1.77 -3.21
C ARG A 63 4.61 2.46 -4.57
N ARG A 64 5.30 3.60 -4.64
CA ARG A 64 5.55 4.31 -5.91
C ARG A 64 6.28 3.43 -6.93
N LYS A 65 7.35 2.75 -6.52
CA LYS A 65 8.10 1.83 -7.42
C LYS A 65 7.24 0.70 -7.97
N LEU A 66 6.37 0.11 -7.13
CA LEU A 66 5.45 -0.94 -7.55
C LEU A 66 4.40 -0.42 -8.54
N LEU A 67 3.85 0.77 -8.28
CA LEU A 67 2.93 1.44 -9.21
C LEU A 67 3.60 1.80 -10.54
N ASP A 68 4.84 2.28 -10.51
CA ASP A 68 5.62 2.57 -11.71
C ASP A 68 5.89 1.29 -12.52
N TYR A 69 6.22 0.18 -11.85
CA TYR A 69 6.36 -1.12 -12.48
C TYR A 69 5.04 -1.59 -13.12
N LEU A 70 3.94 -1.54 -12.35
CA LEU A 70 2.63 -1.97 -12.84
C LEU A 70 2.20 -1.14 -14.04
N LYS A 71 2.38 0.19 -13.99
CA LYS A 71 2.07 1.09 -15.11
C LYS A 71 2.87 0.76 -16.38
N ARG A 72 4.14 0.37 -16.25
CA ARG A 72 4.98 -0.03 -17.40
C ARG A 72 4.57 -1.38 -17.98
N LYS A 73 4.05 -2.29 -17.15
CA LYS A 73 3.64 -3.64 -17.56
C LYS A 73 2.22 -3.67 -18.11
N ASP A 74 1.29 -3.00 -17.44
CA ASP A 74 -0.13 -2.99 -17.76
C ASP A 74 -0.79 -1.70 -17.24
N VAL A 75 -1.10 -0.80 -18.16
CA VAL A 75 -1.72 0.50 -17.85
C VAL A 75 -3.15 0.33 -17.33
N THR A 76 -3.87 -0.69 -17.80
CA THR A 76 -5.26 -0.96 -17.39
C THR A 76 -5.30 -1.43 -15.94
N ARG A 77 -4.44 -2.38 -15.56
CA ARG A 77 -4.29 -2.80 -14.14
C ARG A 77 -3.90 -1.65 -13.24
N TYR A 78 -2.92 -0.84 -13.67
CA TYR A 78 -2.50 0.34 -12.93
C TYR A 78 -3.64 1.35 -12.72
N THR A 79 -4.38 1.70 -13.78
CA THR A 79 -5.47 2.68 -13.70
C THR A 79 -6.63 2.18 -12.84
N ASN A 80 -6.98 0.90 -12.93
CA ASN A 80 -7.99 0.28 -12.07
C ASN A 80 -7.54 0.29 -10.60
N LEU A 81 -6.29 -0.07 -10.32
CA LEU A 81 -5.76 -0.13 -8.96
C LEU A 81 -5.74 1.25 -8.29
N ILE A 82 -5.22 2.28 -8.97
CA ILE A 82 -5.17 3.64 -8.37
C ILE A 82 -6.57 4.20 -8.15
N LYS A 83 -7.52 3.92 -9.04
CA LYS A 83 -8.92 4.36 -8.90
C LYS A 83 -9.57 3.67 -7.70
N ARG A 84 -9.38 2.36 -7.59
CA ARG A 84 -9.92 1.55 -6.49
C ARG A 84 -9.35 1.95 -5.13
N LEU A 85 -8.07 2.32 -5.06
CA LEU A 85 -7.40 2.76 -3.83
C LEU A 85 -7.47 4.28 -3.58
N GLY A 86 -8.11 5.05 -4.46
CA GLY A 86 -8.19 6.51 -4.32
C GLY A 86 -6.83 7.25 -4.36
N LEU A 87 -5.80 6.64 -4.97
CA LEU A 87 -4.44 7.20 -4.98
C LEU A 87 -4.33 8.31 -6.03
N ARG A 88 -3.81 9.47 -5.61
CA ARG A 88 -3.48 10.58 -6.51
C ARG A 88 -2.13 10.34 -7.21
N ARG A 89 -2.05 10.76 -8.48
CA ARG A 89 -0.82 10.78 -9.29
C ARG A 89 0.14 11.86 -8.84
#